data_AF-A0A9E4CBW0-F1
#
_entry.id   AF-A0A9E4CBW0-F1
#
_cell.length_a   1.000
_cell.length_b   1.000
_cell.length_c   1.000
_cell.angle_alpha   90.00
_cell.angle_beta   90.00
_cell.angle_gamma   90.00
#
_symmetry.space_group_name_H-M   'P 1'
#
loop_
_entity.id
_entity.type
_entity.pdbx_description
1 polymer ?
#
loop_
_entity_poly.entity_id
_entity_poly.type
_entity_poly.pdbx_seq_one_letter_code
_entity_poly.pdbx_strand_id
1 'polypeptide(L)'
;MSTNDATTNQKRSTTTAVLTRPEFYQLTEFCRDYALDLAQYDQTRVNLKQCYKFNQWFAGVKTFAQLEPTLRQIRHAWPVARWQVITLAAVLGWILFTALSPRLPRPLSMTFLTTYSFSLIILYFVPERLYGTTIEMIEGKVLRVVDALEALLVSDELELTEAVFFRAKENLAQARRELRQQIDLAHRRWR
;
A
#
# COMPACT_ATOMS: atom_id res chain seq x y z
N MET A 1 19.65 22.97 -49.60
CA MET A 1 18.86 21.80 -49.19
C MET A 1 19.26 21.51 -47.75
N SER A 2 18.55 22.11 -46.79
CA SER A 2 18.92 22.17 -45.37
C SER A 2 18.19 21.04 -44.64
N THR A 3 18.93 20.07 -44.11
CA THR A 3 18.39 18.95 -43.33
C THR A 3 18.23 19.38 -41.88
N ASN A 4 17.02 19.82 -41.53
CA ASN A 4 16.54 19.89 -40.16
C ASN A 4 15.93 18.54 -39.81
N ASP A 5 16.57 17.77 -38.94
CA ASP A 5 15.91 16.67 -38.21
C ASP A 5 16.45 16.64 -36.78
N ALA A 6 16.05 17.66 -36.02
CA ALA A 6 16.19 17.74 -34.58
C ALA A 6 14.97 17.08 -33.91
N THR A 7 14.86 15.75 -33.95
CA THR A 7 13.68 15.06 -33.37
C THR A 7 13.98 13.63 -32.92
N THR A 8 14.94 13.43 -32.00
CA THR A 8 14.87 12.26 -31.10
C THR A 8 15.64 12.48 -29.79
N ASN A 9 15.27 13.49 -29.02
CA ASN A 9 15.71 13.57 -27.62
C ASN A 9 14.54 13.92 -26.71
N GLN A 10 13.45 13.17 -26.85
CA GLN A 10 12.43 13.07 -25.81
C GLN A 10 12.93 12.08 -24.74
N LYS A 11 14.05 12.45 -24.11
CA LYS A 11 14.43 11.95 -22.80
C LYS A 11 13.26 12.33 -21.91
N ARG A 12 12.49 11.33 -21.46
CA ARG A 12 11.44 11.45 -20.46
C ARG A 12 12.08 12.01 -19.18
N SER A 13 12.24 13.32 -19.11
CA SER A 13 12.53 14.04 -17.89
C SER A 13 11.33 13.82 -16.99
N THR A 14 11.48 12.97 -15.99
CA THR A 14 10.69 13.04 -14.77
C THR A 14 10.93 14.42 -14.19
N THR A 15 10.13 15.40 -14.62
CA THR A 15 10.08 16.73 -14.02
C THR A 15 9.50 16.52 -12.64
N THR A 16 10.36 16.38 -11.65
CA THR A 16 9.97 16.28 -10.24
C THR A 16 9.25 17.58 -9.89
N ALA A 17 7.98 17.48 -9.49
CA ALA A 17 7.16 18.65 -9.21
C ALA A 17 7.63 19.29 -7.91
N VAL A 18 7.68 20.63 -7.88
CA VAL A 18 7.92 21.38 -6.65
C VAL A 18 6.63 21.39 -5.87
N LEU A 19 6.66 20.90 -4.63
CA LEU A 19 5.49 20.94 -3.75
C LEU A 19 5.08 22.38 -3.44
N THR A 20 3.84 22.73 -3.78
CA THR A 20 3.29 24.06 -3.51
C THR A 20 2.55 24.11 -2.16
N ARG A 21 2.35 25.31 -1.60
CA ARG A 21 1.58 25.52 -0.36
C ARG A 21 0.18 24.87 -0.36
N PRO A 22 -0.67 25.05 -1.40
CA PRO A 22 -1.99 24.42 -1.42
C PRO A 22 -1.91 22.90 -1.49
N GLU A 23 -0.96 22.34 -2.25
CA GLU A 23 -0.75 20.89 -2.35
C GLU A 23 -0.29 20.32 -1.01
N PHE A 24 0.66 20.97 -0.34
CA PHE A 24 1.10 20.57 0.99
C PHE A 24 -0.08 20.52 1.97
N TYR A 25 -0.91 21.56 2.01
CA TYR A 25 -2.08 21.61 2.87
C TYR A 25 -3.06 20.46 2.55
N GLN A 26 -3.37 20.23 1.28
CA GLN A 26 -4.22 19.11 0.83
C GLN A 26 -3.66 17.75 1.24
N LEU A 27 -2.34 17.57 1.19
CA LEU A 27 -1.70 16.35 1.66
C LEU A 27 -1.88 16.14 3.17
N THR A 28 -1.77 17.21 3.97
CA THR A 28 -1.99 17.10 5.42
C THR A 28 -3.43 16.75 5.77
N GLU A 29 -4.40 17.35 5.07
CA GLU A 29 -5.82 17.07 5.24
C GLU A 29 -6.16 15.64 4.82
N PHE A 30 -5.64 15.19 3.67
CA PHE A 30 -5.78 13.81 3.24
C PHE A 30 -5.21 12.85 4.27
N CYS A 31 -4.02 13.11 4.84
CA CYS A 31 -3.43 12.22 5.84
C CYS A 31 -4.31 12.08 7.09
N ARG A 32 -4.90 13.18 7.58
CA ARG A 32 -5.83 13.17 8.71
C ARG A 32 -7.07 12.34 8.38
N ASP A 33 -7.74 12.67 7.28
CA ASP A 33 -9.00 12.02 6.92
C ASP A 33 -8.78 10.55 6.58
N TYR A 34 -7.64 10.22 5.98
CA TYR A 34 -7.28 8.86 5.64
C TYR A 34 -6.95 8.02 6.87
N ALA A 35 -6.27 8.58 7.88
CA ALA A 35 -6.05 7.89 9.16
C ALA A 35 -7.36 7.55 9.87
N LEU A 36 -8.34 8.46 9.83
CA LEU A 36 -9.68 8.23 10.39
C LEU A 36 -10.49 7.20 9.59
N ASP A 37 -10.36 7.19 8.26
CA ASP A 37 -10.97 6.15 7.39
C ASP A 37 -10.37 4.77 7.70
N LEU A 38 -9.05 4.66 7.86
CA LEU A 38 -8.36 3.39 8.15
C LEU A 38 -8.79 2.78 9.49
N ALA A 39 -9.13 3.61 10.48
CA ALA A 39 -9.64 3.21 11.80
C ALA A 39 -10.81 2.22 11.75
N GLN A 40 -11.62 2.32 10.68
CA GLN A 40 -12.88 1.59 10.55
C GLN A 40 -12.68 0.16 10.01
N TYR A 41 -11.46 -0.22 9.63
CA TYR A 41 -11.19 -1.50 9.00
C TYR A 41 -10.47 -2.49 9.94
N ASP A 42 -10.61 -3.78 9.63
CA ASP A 42 -9.91 -4.84 10.35
C ASP A 42 -8.40 -4.80 10.04
N GLN A 43 -7.63 -4.48 11.07
CA GLN A 43 -6.17 -4.33 11.06
C GLN A 43 -5.44 -5.53 10.45
N THR A 44 -5.99 -6.73 10.64
CA THR A 44 -5.35 -7.99 10.27
C THR A 44 -5.64 -8.44 8.84
N ARG A 45 -6.56 -7.76 8.15
CA ARG A 45 -7.02 -8.12 6.81
C ARG A 45 -6.51 -7.16 5.76
N VAL A 46 -6.42 -7.66 4.54
CA VAL A 46 -6.15 -6.89 3.34
C VAL A 46 -7.47 -6.30 2.84
N ASN A 47 -7.51 -4.98 2.73
CA ASN A 47 -8.60 -4.29 2.05
C ASN A 47 -8.13 -3.82 0.67
N LEU A 48 -8.69 -4.42 -0.38
CA LEU A 48 -8.31 -4.11 -1.77
C LEU A 48 -8.57 -2.64 -2.12
N LYS A 49 -9.73 -2.10 -1.71
CA LYS A 49 -10.09 -0.70 -1.96
C LYS A 49 -9.05 0.23 -1.33
N GLN A 50 -8.63 -0.06 -0.10
CA GLN A 50 -7.63 0.75 0.58
C GLN A 50 -6.23 0.61 -0.03
N CYS A 51 -5.84 -0.59 -0.47
CA CYS A 51 -4.59 -0.79 -1.20
C CYS A 51 -4.54 0.05 -2.49
N TYR A 52 -5.61 0.04 -3.28
CA TYR A 52 -5.68 0.83 -4.51
C TYR A 52 -5.74 2.33 -4.24
N LYS A 53 -6.56 2.77 -3.28
CA LYS A 53 -6.65 4.17 -2.85
C LYS A 53 -5.30 4.70 -2.39
N PHE A 54 -4.59 3.95 -1.53
CA PHE A 54 -3.24 4.27 -1.11
C PHE A 54 -2.28 4.34 -2.30
N ASN A 55 -2.25 3.34 -3.18
CA ASN A 55 -1.32 3.31 -4.30
C ASN A 55 -1.52 4.47 -5.28
N GLN A 56 -2.78 4.81 -5.57
CA GLN A 56 -3.12 5.93 -6.45
C GLN A 56 -2.65 7.26 -5.86
N TRP A 57 -2.99 7.51 -4.59
CA TRP A 57 -2.55 8.71 -3.88
C TRP A 57 -1.02 8.77 -3.76
N PHE A 58 -0.39 7.68 -3.33
CA PHE A 58 1.05 7.60 -3.08
C PHE A 58 1.89 7.77 -4.35
N ALA A 59 1.36 7.35 -5.51
CA ALA A 59 1.99 7.64 -6.79
C ALA A 59 2.05 9.15 -7.05
N GLY A 60 1.02 9.91 -6.67
CA GLY A 60 1.02 11.37 -6.72
C GLY A 60 2.00 11.99 -5.72
N VAL A 61 2.03 11.50 -4.48
CA VAL A 61 2.97 12.04 -3.46
C VAL A 61 4.44 11.85 -3.88
N LYS A 62 4.76 10.74 -4.54
CA LYS A 62 6.12 10.43 -5.01
C LYS A 62 6.62 11.34 -6.14
N THR A 63 5.76 12.13 -6.78
CA THR A 63 6.20 13.06 -7.83
C THR A 63 6.84 14.32 -7.26
N PHE A 64 6.65 14.61 -5.95
CA PHE A 64 7.19 15.79 -5.30
C PHE A 64 8.66 15.60 -4.90
N ALA A 65 9.52 16.51 -5.33
CA ALA A 65 10.97 16.41 -5.17
C ALA A 65 11.39 16.39 -3.70
N GLN A 66 10.73 17.20 -2.89
CA GLN A 66 11.00 17.36 -1.46
C GLN A 66 10.71 16.08 -0.67
N LEU A 67 9.77 15.25 -1.14
CA LEU A 67 9.35 14.03 -0.45
C LEU A 67 10.00 12.76 -1.02
N GLU A 68 10.55 12.82 -2.23
CA GLU A 68 11.22 11.70 -2.88
C GLU A 68 12.26 10.98 -1.99
N PRO A 69 13.23 11.67 -1.34
CA PRO A 69 14.32 10.97 -0.64
C PRO A 69 13.81 10.09 0.50
N THR A 70 12.81 10.57 1.25
CA THR A 70 12.23 9.84 2.38
C THR A 70 11.26 8.74 1.92
N LEU A 71 10.51 8.98 0.84
CA LEU A 71 9.43 8.09 0.39
C LEU A 71 9.88 7.01 -0.61
N ARG A 72 11.08 7.13 -1.19
CA ARG A 72 11.60 6.15 -2.16
C ARG A 72 11.70 4.73 -1.59
N GLN A 73 11.94 4.61 -0.28
CA GLN A 73 12.05 3.31 0.40
C GLN A 73 10.70 2.62 0.59
N ILE A 74 9.58 3.35 0.48
CA ILE A 74 8.25 2.78 0.69
C ILE A 74 7.79 2.07 -0.58
N ARG A 75 7.58 0.75 -0.46
CA ARG A 75 7.00 -0.10 -1.51
C ARG A 75 5.50 0.10 -1.61
N HIS A 76 4.96 -0.03 -2.82
CA HIS A 76 3.52 -0.04 -3.07
C HIS A 76 2.78 -1.06 -2.19
N ALA A 77 1.52 -0.79 -1.87
CA ALA A 77 0.64 -1.74 -1.20
C ALA A 77 0.28 -2.87 -2.17
N TRP A 78 0.36 -4.11 -1.69
CA TRP A 78 0.08 -5.31 -2.47
C TRP A 78 -1.39 -5.69 -2.27
N PRO A 79 -2.25 -5.55 -3.28
CA PRO A 79 -3.68 -5.80 -3.19
C PRO A 79 -3.97 -7.31 -3.38
N VAL A 80 -3.46 -8.14 -2.47
CA VAL A 80 -3.63 -9.60 -2.51
C VAL A 80 -4.41 -10.05 -1.28
N ALA A 81 -5.71 -10.33 -1.47
CA ALA A 81 -6.59 -10.83 -0.42
C ALA A 81 -6.56 -12.37 -0.35
N ARG A 82 -6.91 -12.92 0.82
CA ARG A 82 -6.94 -14.38 1.06
C ARG A 82 -7.71 -15.16 0.01
N TRP A 83 -8.88 -14.67 -0.39
CA TRP A 83 -9.71 -15.32 -1.41
C TRP A 83 -9.04 -15.42 -2.78
N GLN A 84 -8.19 -14.46 -3.15
CA GLN A 84 -7.45 -14.52 -4.42
C GLN A 84 -6.40 -15.64 -4.35
N VAL A 85 -5.69 -15.77 -3.23
CA VAL A 85 -4.69 -16.83 -3.03
C VAL A 85 -5.35 -18.22 -3.04
N ILE A 86 -6.47 -18.37 -2.32
CA ILE A 86 -7.23 -19.63 -2.30
C ILE A 86 -7.78 -19.98 -3.68
N THR A 87 -8.34 -19.00 -4.39
CA THR A 87 -8.88 -19.22 -5.74
C THR A 87 -7.77 -19.62 -6.72
N LEU A 88 -6.64 -18.91 -6.71
CA LEU A 88 -5.50 -19.23 -7.56
C LEU A 88 -4.95 -20.62 -7.25
N ALA A 89 -4.78 -20.96 -5.96
CA ALA A 89 -4.40 -22.30 -5.56
C ALA A 89 -5.42 -23.30 -6.11
N ALA A 90 -6.70 -23.20 -5.75
CA ALA A 90 -7.76 -24.11 -6.18
C ALA A 90 -7.78 -24.35 -7.70
N VAL A 91 -7.68 -23.28 -8.50
CA VAL A 91 -7.62 -23.37 -9.97
C VAL A 91 -6.36 -24.10 -10.44
N LEU A 92 -5.18 -23.78 -9.90
CA LEU A 92 -3.93 -24.46 -10.23
C LEU A 92 -3.98 -25.95 -9.89
N GLY A 93 -4.49 -26.31 -8.72
CA GLY A 93 -4.66 -27.70 -8.33
C GLY A 93 -5.66 -28.45 -9.19
N TRP A 94 -6.74 -27.79 -9.61
CA TRP A 94 -7.70 -28.37 -10.54
C TRP A 94 -7.07 -28.63 -11.92
N ILE A 95 -6.30 -27.68 -12.46
CA ILE A 95 -5.56 -27.86 -13.71
C ILE A 95 -4.56 -29.02 -13.56
N LEU A 96 -3.81 -29.06 -12.46
CA LEU A 96 -2.86 -30.13 -12.20
C LEU A 96 -3.54 -31.50 -12.09
N PHE A 97 -4.67 -31.57 -11.39
CA PHE A 97 -5.46 -32.78 -11.25
C PHE A 97 -5.95 -33.28 -12.60
N THR A 98 -6.56 -32.42 -13.42
CA THR A 98 -7.08 -32.81 -14.74
C THR A 98 -5.97 -33.25 -15.69
N ALA A 99 -4.79 -32.62 -15.61
CA ALA A 99 -3.63 -33.00 -16.42
C ALA A 99 -2.97 -34.33 -15.98
N LEU A 100 -2.94 -34.63 -14.67
CA LEU A 100 -2.32 -35.86 -14.13
C LEU A 100 -3.29 -37.04 -14.00
N SER A 101 -4.58 -36.80 -13.78
CA SER A 101 -5.56 -37.85 -13.48
C SER A 101 -5.60 -38.98 -14.52
N PRO A 102 -5.46 -38.74 -15.84
CA PRO A 102 -5.43 -39.81 -16.83
C PRO A 102 -4.21 -40.73 -16.72
N ARG A 103 -3.13 -40.25 -16.09
CA ARG A 103 -1.84 -40.94 -15.95
C ARG A 103 -1.68 -41.64 -14.61
N LEU A 104 -2.59 -41.42 -13.66
CA LEU A 104 -2.51 -41.94 -12.30
C LEU A 104 -3.53 -43.07 -12.07
N PRO A 105 -3.17 -44.11 -11.30
CA PRO A 105 -4.14 -45.11 -10.85
C PRO A 105 -5.14 -44.48 -9.87
N ARG A 106 -6.38 -44.98 -9.87
CA ARG A 106 -7.50 -44.48 -9.05
C ARG A 106 -7.17 -44.17 -7.58
N PRO A 107 -6.46 -45.02 -6.82
CA PRO A 107 -6.13 -44.70 -5.42
C PRO A 107 -5.20 -43.48 -5.29
N LEU A 108 -4.24 -43.32 -6.20
CA LEU A 108 -3.35 -42.15 -6.19
C LEU A 108 -4.11 -40.86 -6.55
N SER A 109 -5.06 -40.93 -7.48
CA SER A 109 -5.91 -39.78 -7.82
C SER A 109 -6.78 -39.34 -6.63
N MET A 110 -7.35 -40.28 -5.85
CA MET A 110 -8.09 -39.97 -4.63
C MET A 110 -7.19 -39.36 -3.55
N THR A 111 -6.03 -39.97 -3.29
CA THR A 111 -5.06 -39.45 -2.31
C THR A 111 -4.60 -38.04 -2.68
N PHE A 112 -4.35 -37.77 -3.97
CA PHE A 112 -4.02 -36.43 -4.45
C PHE A 112 -5.13 -35.44 -4.10
N LEU A 113 -6.39 -35.75 -4.43
CA LEU A 113 -7.51 -34.86 -4.18
C LEU A 113 -7.68 -34.57 -2.69
N THR A 114 -7.65 -35.60 -1.83
CA THR A 114 -7.77 -35.44 -0.38
C THR A 114 -6.63 -34.59 0.19
N THR A 115 -5.39 -34.88 -0.20
CA THR A 115 -4.21 -34.13 0.26
C THR A 115 -4.27 -32.68 -0.20
N TYR A 116 -4.72 -32.46 -1.44
CA TYR A 116 -4.85 -31.14 -2.03
C TYR A 116 -5.97 -30.31 -1.39
N SER A 117 -7.14 -30.91 -1.15
CA SER A 117 -8.22 -30.24 -0.42
C SER A 117 -7.80 -29.89 1.01
N PHE A 118 -7.07 -30.77 1.68
CA PHE A 118 -6.54 -30.50 3.01
C PHE A 118 -5.51 -29.35 3.02
N SER A 119 -4.64 -29.27 2.01
CA SER A 119 -3.69 -28.17 1.90
C SER A 119 -4.36 -26.81 1.67
N LEU A 120 -5.48 -26.77 0.94
CA LEU A 120 -6.30 -25.55 0.81
C LEU A 120 -6.90 -25.10 2.15
N ILE A 121 -7.31 -26.04 3.01
CA ILE A 121 -7.77 -25.73 4.37
C ILE A 121 -6.62 -25.12 5.17
N ILE A 122 -5.43 -25.74 5.14
CA ILE A 122 -4.24 -25.18 5.82
C ILE A 122 -3.94 -23.76 5.30
N LEU A 123 -4.00 -23.56 3.98
CA LEU A 123 -3.75 -22.26 3.34
C LEU A 123 -4.69 -21.16 3.83
N TYR A 124 -5.95 -21.50 4.18
CA TYR A 124 -6.90 -20.54 4.73
C TYR A 124 -6.44 -19.93 6.06
N PHE A 125 -5.69 -20.68 6.87
CA PHE A 125 -5.15 -20.21 8.14
C PHE A 125 -3.86 -19.40 8.01
N VAL A 126 -3.28 -19.30 6.80
CA VAL A 126 -2.07 -18.51 6.56
C VAL A 126 -2.41 -17.01 6.70
N PRO A 127 -1.70 -16.27 7.60
CA PRO A 127 -1.93 -14.85 7.82
C PRO A 127 -1.78 -14.02 6.53
N GLU A 128 -2.67 -13.05 6.33
CA GLU A 128 -2.68 -12.25 5.09
C GLU A 128 -1.44 -11.36 4.94
N ARG A 129 -0.79 -11.01 6.05
CA ARG A 129 0.48 -10.25 6.08
C ARG A 129 1.63 -10.92 5.32
N LEU A 130 1.55 -12.22 5.04
CA LEU A 130 2.62 -12.95 4.34
C LEU A 130 2.59 -12.75 2.81
N TYR A 131 1.45 -12.37 2.25
CA TYR A 131 1.27 -12.25 0.79
C TYR A 131 0.59 -10.95 0.36
N GLY A 132 -0.05 -10.20 1.26
CA GLY A 132 -0.69 -8.92 0.97
C GLY A 132 -0.31 -7.83 1.96
N THR A 133 -0.69 -6.58 1.64
CA THR A 133 -0.53 -5.45 2.57
C THR A 133 -1.82 -5.30 3.38
N THR A 134 -1.76 -5.64 4.67
CA THR A 134 -2.88 -5.48 5.60
C THR A 134 -3.13 -4.00 5.92
N ILE A 135 -4.28 -3.68 6.52
CA ILE A 135 -4.60 -2.31 6.97
C ILE A 135 -3.51 -1.76 7.89
N GLU A 136 -3.05 -2.52 8.87
CA GLU A 136 -1.95 -2.14 9.77
C GLU A 136 -0.67 -1.73 8.99
N MET A 137 -0.34 -2.47 7.93
CA MET A 137 0.81 -2.14 7.08
C MET A 137 0.58 -0.87 6.25
N ILE A 138 -0.66 -0.60 5.83
CA ILE A 138 -1.01 0.67 5.15
C ILE A 138 -0.85 1.83 6.14
N GLU A 139 -1.36 1.70 7.35
CA GLU A 139 -1.22 2.70 8.42
C GLU A 139 0.25 3.03 8.68
N GLY A 140 1.09 2.00 8.81
CA GLY A 140 2.54 2.19 8.97
C GLY A 140 3.19 2.93 7.78
N LYS A 141 2.72 2.73 6.56
CA LYS A 141 3.21 3.48 5.38
C LYS A 141 2.71 4.92 5.38
N VAL A 142 1.45 5.16 5.71
CA VAL A 142 0.89 6.51 5.84
C VAL A 142 1.62 7.27 6.94
N LEU A 143 1.93 6.61 8.07
CA LEU A 143 2.68 7.21 9.17
C LEU A 143 4.07 7.70 8.71
N ARG A 144 4.76 6.95 7.85
CA ARG A 144 6.02 7.43 7.26
C ARG A 144 5.84 8.65 6.36
N VAL A 145 4.71 8.76 5.65
CA VAL A 145 4.41 9.97 4.87
C VAL A 145 4.12 11.15 5.79
N VAL A 146 3.36 10.95 6.87
CA VAL A 146 3.10 11.97 7.89
C VAL A 146 4.41 12.47 8.51
N ASP A 147 5.32 11.55 8.87
CA ASP A 147 6.63 11.91 9.42
C ASP A 147 7.48 12.70 8.40
N ALA A 148 7.40 12.37 7.10
CA ALA A 148 8.08 13.13 6.04
C ALA A 148 7.49 14.54 5.86
N LEU A 149 6.16 14.67 5.88
CA LEU A 149 5.48 15.97 5.78
C LEU A 149 5.76 16.86 6.99
N GLU A 150 5.85 16.28 8.18
CA GLU A 150 6.23 17.04 9.38
C GLU A 150 7.69 17.48 9.35
N ALA A 151 8.61 16.64 8.87
CA ALA A 151 9.99 17.05 8.70
C ALA A 151 10.10 18.26 7.74
N LEU A 152 9.31 18.25 6.66
CA LEU A 152 9.23 19.36 5.72
C LEU A 152 8.55 20.60 6.32
N LEU A 153 7.56 20.42 7.18
CA LEU A 153 6.91 21.52 7.90
C LEU A 153 7.90 22.23 8.84
N VAL A 154 8.77 21.46 9.50
CA VAL A 154 9.77 21.99 10.44
C VAL A 154 10.94 22.68 9.71
N SER A 155 11.26 22.27 8.46
CA SER A 155 12.32 22.92 7.68
C SER A 155 11.94 24.28 7.10
N ASP A 156 10.67 24.70 7.23
CA ASP A 156 10.10 25.98 6.77
C ASP A 156 10.36 26.30 5.28
N GLU A 157 10.65 25.28 4.48
CA GLU A 157 10.97 25.43 3.05
C GLU A 157 9.81 25.95 2.19
N LEU A 158 8.59 25.96 2.73
CA LEU A 158 7.36 26.32 2.03
C LEU A 158 6.88 27.75 2.34
N GLU A 159 7.56 28.47 3.26
CA GLU A 159 7.20 29.83 3.71
C GLU A 159 5.69 29.95 4.03
N LEU A 160 5.17 29.03 4.84
CA LEU A 160 3.74 28.98 5.12
C LEU A 160 3.30 30.17 5.97
N THR A 161 2.06 30.64 5.75
CA THR A 161 1.47 31.61 6.69
C THR A 161 1.26 30.92 8.04
N GLU A 162 1.35 31.68 9.12
CA GLU A 162 1.23 31.16 10.49
C GLU A 162 -0.04 30.31 10.69
N ALA A 163 -1.18 30.78 10.18
CA ALA A 163 -2.45 30.05 10.26
C ALA A 163 -2.41 28.70 9.50
N VAL A 164 -1.80 28.66 8.31
CA VAL A 164 -1.67 27.42 7.53
C VAL A 164 -0.68 26.47 8.19
N PHE A 165 0.41 26.99 8.73
CA PHE A 165 1.40 26.22 9.48
C PHE A 165 0.75 25.50 10.67
N PHE A 166 0.04 26.23 11.54
CA PHE A 166 -0.60 25.62 12.72
C PHE A 166 -1.66 24.60 12.35
N ARG A 167 -2.46 24.88 11.32
CA ARG A 167 -3.48 23.95 10.85
C ARG A 167 -2.89 22.68 10.24
N ALA A 168 -1.83 22.80 9.45
CA ALA A 168 -1.09 21.67 8.91
C ALA A 168 -0.47 20.83 10.03
N LYS A 169 0.14 21.49 11.03
CA LYS A 169 0.71 20.84 12.21
C LYS A 169 -0.35 20.06 13.00
N GLU A 170 -1.53 20.65 13.19
CA GLU A 170 -2.64 20.00 13.88
C GLU A 170 -3.16 18.77 13.11
N ASN A 171 -3.38 18.91 11.80
CA ASN A 171 -3.80 17.80 10.94
C ASN A 171 -2.80 16.62 11.00
N LEU A 172 -1.50 16.90 10.87
CA LEU A 172 -0.45 15.88 10.92
C LEU A 172 -0.33 15.25 12.31
N ALA A 173 -0.42 16.05 13.37
CA ALA A 173 -0.40 15.55 14.75
C ALA A 173 -1.60 14.64 15.05
N GLN A 174 -2.78 14.99 14.55
CA GLN A 174 -3.98 14.14 14.66
C GLN A 174 -3.80 12.84 13.88
N ALA A 175 -3.37 12.91 12.62
CA ALA A 175 -3.11 11.73 11.80
C ALA A 175 -2.11 10.79 12.49
N ARG A 176 -1.00 11.32 13.01
CA ARG A 176 0.00 10.54 13.73
C ARG A 176 -0.56 9.85 14.97
N ARG A 177 -1.30 10.59 15.81
CA ARG A 177 -1.88 10.01 17.04
C ARG A 177 -2.79 8.84 16.70
N GLU A 178 -3.67 9.02 15.73
CA GLU A 178 -4.62 8.02 15.29
C GLU A 178 -3.91 6.77 14.74
N LEU A 179 -2.97 6.94 13.80
CA LEU A 179 -2.21 5.84 13.21
C LEU A 179 -1.39 5.08 14.27
N ARG A 180 -0.70 5.79 15.17
CA ARG A 180 0.08 5.13 16.23
C ARG A 180 -0.81 4.38 17.21
N GLN A 181 -1.98 4.93 17.54
CA GLN A 181 -2.95 4.27 18.40
C GLN A 181 -3.47 2.98 17.77
N GLN A 182 -3.86 3.01 16.49
CA GLN A 182 -4.32 1.83 15.76
C GLN A 182 -3.25 0.74 15.69
N ILE A 183 -2.02 1.13 15.34
CA ILE A 183 -0.87 0.21 15.31
C ILE A 183 -0.58 -0.38 16.70
N ASP A 184 -0.62 0.42 17.79
CA ASP A 184 -0.40 -0.12 19.15
C ASP A 184 -1.52 -1.09 19.55
N LEU A 185 -2.78 -0.75 19.25
CA LEU A 185 -3.93 -1.63 19.49
C LEU A 185 -3.83 -2.94 18.72
N ALA A 186 -3.38 -2.89 17.46
CA ALA A 186 -3.14 -4.08 16.65
C ALA A 186 -2.07 -4.99 17.29
N HIS A 187 -0.97 -4.42 17.78
CA HIS A 187 0.10 -5.19 18.43
C HIS A 187 -0.31 -5.79 19.77
N ARG A 188 -1.09 -5.07 20.59
CA ARG A 188 -1.58 -5.60 21.89
C ARG A 188 -2.48 -6.81 21.73
N ARG A 189 -3.23 -6.90 20.62
CA ARG A 189 -4.08 -8.06 20.33
C ARG A 189 -3.31 -9.37 20.15
N TRP A 190 -2.00 -9.31 19.88
CA TRP A 190 -1.15 -10.47 19.60
C TRP A 190 -0.13 -10.78 20.71
N ARG A 191 -0.09 -10.01 21.80
CA ARG A 191 0.65 -10.35 23.02
C ARG A 191 -0.26 -11.05 24.02
#